data_AF-A0A6I4UQW4-F1
#
_entry.id   AF-A0A6I4UQW4-F1
#
_cell.length_a   1.000
_cell.length_b   1.000
_cell.length_c   1.000
_cell.angle_alpha   90.00
_cell.angle_beta   90.00
_cell.angle_gamma   90.00
#
_symmetry.space_group_name_H-M   'P 1'
#
loop_
_entity.id
_entity.type
_entity.pdbx_description
1 polymer ?
#
loop_
_entity_poly.entity_id
_entity_poly.type
_entity_poly.pdbx_seq_one_letter_code
_entity_poly.pdbx_strand_id
1 'polypeptide(L)' 'MTLPRTPGPTVRATWRTGGTLLPGTVISGDRTLVYAGPVTSPVLRDLIDIALEADGARLTQPEALAFGFEIELDQ' A
#
# COMPACT_ATOMS: atom_id res chain seq x y z
N MET A 1 -11.87 1.14 9.27
CA MET A 1 -11.07 1.89 10.27
C MET A 1 -9.73 2.17 9.64
N THR A 2 -9.27 3.42 9.58
CA THR A 2 -7.95 3.74 9.00
C THR A 2 -6.84 3.41 9.98
N LEU A 3 -5.76 2.77 9.52
CA LEU A 3 -4.53 2.65 10.31
C LEU A 3 -4.08 4.05 10.78
N PRO A 4 -3.71 4.22 12.06
CA PRO A 4 -3.19 5.49 12.54
C PRO A 4 -1.94 5.85 11.75
N ARG A 5 -1.78 7.14 11.41
CA ARG A 5 -0.55 7.64 10.77
C ARG A 5 0.64 7.24 11.63
N THR A 6 1.57 6.46 11.07
CA THR A 6 2.85 6.18 11.73
C THR A 6 3.61 7.51 11.89
N PRO A 7 4.06 7.87 13.10
CA PRO A 7 4.96 9.00 13.28
C PRO A 7 6.25 8.75 12.49
N GLY A 8 6.74 9.73 11.73
CA GLY A 8 7.95 9.57 10.93
C GLY A 8 7.97 10.41 9.66
N PRO A 9 9.04 10.31 8.86
CA PRO A 9 9.14 10.99 7.58
C PRO A 9 8.08 10.47 6.60
N THR A 10 7.58 11.36 5.75
CA THR A 10 6.65 10.99 4.69
C THR A 10 7.33 10.03 3.72
N VAL A 11 6.70 8.87 3.48
CA VAL A 11 7.14 7.87 2.52
C VAL A 11 6.12 7.77 1.39
N ARG A 12 6.60 7.77 0.15
CA ARG A 12 5.80 7.41 -1.02
C ARG A 12 6.08 5.96 -1.37
N ALA A 13 5.02 5.17 -1.52
CA ALA A 13 5.09 3.87 -2.13
C ALA A 13 4.47 3.93 -3.53
N THR A 14 5.13 3.34 -4.51
CA THR A 14 4.60 3.17 -5.87
C THR A 14 4.76 1.71 -6.24
N TRP A 15 3.71 1.09 -6.78
CA TRP A 15 3.75 -0.33 -7.12
C TRP A 15 3.21 -0.63 -8.51
N ARG A 16 3.77 -1.69 -9.09
CA ARG A 16 3.30 -2.33 -10.32
C ARG A 16 2.83 -3.73 -9.98
N THR A 17 1.86 -4.22 -10.73
CA THR A 17 1.24 -5.54 -10.51
C THR A 17 1.43 -6.40 -11.76
N GLY A 18 1.47 -7.72 -11.58
CA GLY A 18 1.57 -8.70 -12.66
C GLY A 18 0.25 -9.41 -12.98
N GLY A 19 -0.83 -9.11 -12.25
CA GLY A 19 -2.07 -9.87 -12.29
C GLY A 19 -3.30 -9.06 -11.93
N THR A 20 -3.98 -9.47 -10.86
CA THR A 20 -5.37 -9.11 -10.54
C THR A 20 -5.52 -7.74 -9.84
N LEU A 21 -4.47 -7.25 -9.18
CA LEU A 21 -4.47 -6.00 -8.43
C LEU A 21 -4.23 -4.80 -9.35
N LEU A 22 -4.70 -3.64 -8.89
CA LEU A 22 -4.48 -2.36 -9.55
C LEU A 22 -3.09 -1.82 -9.20
N PRO A 23 -2.31 -1.33 -10.18
CA PRO A 23 -1.09 -0.57 -9.89
C PRO A 23 -1.45 0.79 -9.30
N GLY A 24 -0.53 1.40 -8.55
CA GLY A 24 -0.83 2.67 -7.91
C GLY A 24 0.32 3.30 -7.15
N THR A 25 0.00 4.39 -6.45
CA THR A 25 0.90 5.11 -5.57
C THR A 25 0.14 5.57 -4.32
N VAL A 26 0.83 5.63 -3.18
CA VAL A 26 0.25 6.09 -1.92
C VAL A 26 1.31 6.84 -1.10
N ILE A 27 0.86 7.87 -0.40
CA ILE A 27 1.65 8.56 0.60
C ILE A 27 1.32 8.00 1.98
N SER A 28 2.32 7.86 2.83
CA SER A 28 2.18 7.42 4.22
C SER A 28 1.01 8.12 4.94
N GLY A 29 0.04 7.33 5.40
CA GLY A 29 -1.18 7.80 6.07
C GLY A 29 -2.42 7.91 5.19
N ASP A 30 -2.27 7.79 3.87
CA ASP A 30 -3.38 7.80 2.92
C ASP A 30 -3.83 6.37 2.58
N ARG A 31 -5.01 6.25 1.93
CA ARG A 31 -5.56 4.99 1.43
C ARG A 31 -5.66 5.05 -0.09
N THR A 32 -5.50 3.89 -0.71
CA THR A 32 -5.60 3.72 -2.16
C THR A 32 -6.37 2.45 -2.47
N LEU A 33 -7.13 2.46 -3.57
CA LEU A 33 -7.81 1.27 -4.06
C LEU A 33 -6.77 0.34 -4.70
N VAL A 34 -6.71 -0.91 -4.24
CA VAL A 34 -5.78 -1.94 -4.77
C VAL A 34 -6.47 -2.99 -5.61
N TYR A 35 -7.80 -3.06 -5.56
CA TYR A 35 -8.60 -4.01 -6.31
C TYR A 35 -10.02 -3.47 -6.52
N ALA A 36 -10.61 -3.74 -7.68
CA ALA A 36 -12.00 -3.43 -7.97
C ALA A 36 -12.58 -4.52 -8.86
N GLY A 37 -13.68 -5.13 -8.43
CA GLY A 37 -14.36 -6.18 -9.19
C GLY A 37 -14.85 -7.33 -8.31
N PRO A 38 -15.50 -8.33 -8.92
CA PRO A 38 -16.03 -9.48 -8.20
C PRO A 38 -14.91 -10.45 -7.78
N VAL A 39 -14.86 -10.79 -6.50
CA VAL A 39 -13.99 -11.86 -5.98
C VAL A 39 -14.63 -13.22 -6.27
N THR A 40 -14.24 -13.86 -7.36
CA THR A 40 -14.83 -15.13 -7.84
C THR A 40 -14.12 -16.38 -7.32
N SER A 41 -13.03 -16.21 -6.56
CA SER A 41 -12.18 -17.27 -6.05
C SER A 41 -11.94 -17.06 -4.55
N PRO A 42 -11.76 -18.14 -3.76
CA PRO A 42 -11.38 -18.03 -2.35
C PRO A 42 -10.02 -17.34 -2.11
N VAL A 43 -9.22 -17.18 -3.16
CA VAL A 43 -7.89 -16.55 -3.10
C VAL A 43 -7.74 -15.53 -4.22
N LEU A 44 -7.23 -14.36 -3.87
CA LEU A 44 -6.72 -13.37 -4.81
C LEU A 44 -5.19 -13.38 -4.76
N ARG A 45 -4.54 -13.57 -5.92
CA ARG A 45 -3.09 -13.71 -6.05
C ARG A 45 -2.55 -12.68 -7.03
N ASP A 46 -1.41 -12.10 -6.68
CA ASP A 46 -0.63 -11.23 -7.56
C ASP A 46 0.85 -11.27 -7.18
N LEU A 47 1.70 -10.77 -8.07
CA LEU A 47 3.09 -10.40 -7.81
C LEU A 47 3.19 -8.88 -7.90
N ILE A 48 3.73 -8.27 -6.85
CA ILE A 48 3.81 -6.80 -6.74
C ILE A 48 5.27 -6.38 -6.64
N ASP A 49 5.69 -5.48 -7.53
CA ASP A 49 6.95 -4.77 -7.44
C ASP A 49 6.70 -3.41 -6.78
N ILE A 50 7.30 -3.16 -5.62
CA ILE A 50 7.09 -1.95 -4.81
C ILE A 50 8.38 -1.14 -4.73
N ALA A 51 8.30 0.14 -5.11
CA ALA A 51 9.32 1.14 -4.88
C ALA A 51 8.92 2.05 -3.71
N LEU A 52 9.86 2.31 -2.80
CA LEU A 52 9.68 3.17 -1.63
C LEU A 52 10.63 4.36 -1.71
N GLU A 53 10.08 5.57 -1.58
CA GLU A 53 10.82 6.82 -1.65
C GLU A 53 10.56 7.64 -0.38
N ALA A 54 11.63 8.10 0.26
CA ALA A 54 11.57 8.97 1.43
C ALA A 54 12.54 10.14 1.26
N ASP A 55 12.24 11.27 1.89
CA ASP A 55 13.18 12.40 1.98
C ASP A 55 14.32 12.02 2.94
N GLY A 56 15.49 11.72 2.39
CA GLY A 56 16.67 11.30 3.17
C GLY A 56 17.18 12.37 4.14
N ALA A 57 16.88 13.65 3.92
CA ALA A 57 17.21 14.71 4.88
C ALA A 57 16.34 14.63 6.15
N ARG A 58 15.19 13.96 6.07
CA ARG A 58 14.25 13.75 7.18
C ARG A 58 14.35 12.35 7.79
N LEU A 59 15.13 11.46 7.19
CA LEU A 59 15.37 10.11 7.72
C LEU A 59 16.52 10.17 8.73
N THR A 60 16.20 10.48 9.98
CA THR A 60 17.19 10.66 11.05
C THR A 60 17.69 9.35 11.65
N GLN A 61 16.97 8.25 11.41
CA GLN A 61 17.28 6.90 11.88
C GLN A 61 16.56 5.87 10.99
N PRO A 62 16.92 4.57 11.08
CA PRO A 62 16.12 3.51 10.48
C PRO A 62 14.69 3.51 11.03
N GLU A 63 13.70 3.50 10.14
CA GLU A 63 12.27 3.51 10.49
C GLU A 63 11.59 2.22 10.05
N ALA A 64 10.69 1.70 10.88
CA ALA A 64 9.86 0.56 10.51
C ALA A 64 8.65 1.04 9.70
N LEU A 65 8.50 0.53 8.48
CA LEU A 65 7.35 0.85 7.64
C LEU A 65 6.26 -0.20 7.83
N ALA A 66 5.11 0.26 8.31
CA ALA A 66 3.91 -0.56 8.42
C ALA A 66 3.05 -0.35 7.17
N PHE A 67 2.87 -1.40 6.38
CA PHE A 67 1.94 -1.44 5.26
C PHE A 67 0.75 -2.32 5.62
N GLY A 68 -0.46 -1.86 5.30
CA GLY A 68 -1.68 -2.63 5.47
C GLY A 68 -2.49 -2.59 4.17
N PHE A 69 -3.07 -3.73 3.84
CA PHE A 69 -4.05 -3.84 2.77
C PHE A 69 -5.41 -4.09 3.42
N GLU A 70 -6.40 -3.32 3.02
CA GLU A 70 -7.78 -3.48 3.48
C GLU A 70 -8.65 -3.84 2.27
N ILE A 71 -9.51 -4.83 2.44
CA ILE A 71 -10.54 -5.21 1.48
C ILE A 71 -11.91 -4.98 2.11
N GLU A 72 -12.82 -4.41 1.34
CA GLU A 72 -14.24 -4.29 1.70
C GLU A 72 -15.01 -5.14 0.69
N LEU A 73 -15.80 -6.08 1.20
CA LEU A 73 -16.62 -6.98 0.39
C LEU A 73 -18.08 -6.57 0.60
N ASP A 74 -18.76 -6.23 -0.50
CA ASP A 74 -20.21 -6.09 -0.48
C ASP A 74 -20.81 -7.49 -0.19
N GLN A 75 -21.57 -7.59 0.90
CA GLN A 75 -22.26 -8.83 1.31
C GLN A 75 -23.34 -9.22 0.32
#